data_AF-A0A0C3FMJ4-F1
#
_entry.id   AF-A0A0C3FMJ4-F1
#
_cell.length_a   1.000
_cell.length_b   1.000
_cell.length_c   1.000
_cell.angle_alpha   90.00
_cell.angle_beta   90.00
_cell.angle_gamma   90.00
#
_symmetry.space_group_name_H-M   'P 1'
#
loop_
_entity.id
_entity.type
_entity.pdbx_description
1 polymer ?
#
loop_
_entity_poly.entity_id
_entity_poly.type
_entity_poly.pdbx_seq_one_letter_code
_entity_poly.pdbx_strand_id
1 'polypeptide(L)' 'APNLVVVEHDVNGNAHYKRAFNTQTCEQLNAWLGRSETILKRMTVYNFKWFLHAMLYIHTQQVMNKQRLRDNKERK' A
#
# COMPACT_ATOMS: atom_id res chain seq x y z
N ALA A 1 6.99 3.07 -7.48
CA ALA A 1 5.68 2.73 -8.05
C ALA A 1 5.27 3.86 -8.97
N PRO A 2 4.64 3.59 -10.13
CA PRO A 2 4.21 4.65 -11.05
C PRO A 2 3.21 5.58 -10.34
N ASN A 3 3.22 6.86 -10.70
CA ASN A 3 2.28 7.83 -10.17
C ASN A 3 0.89 7.50 -10.74
N LEU A 4 0.00 6.96 -9.91
CA LEU A 4 -1.31 6.42 -10.31
C LEU A 4 -2.37 7.51 -10.48
N VAL A 5 -1.98 8.75 -10.76
CA VAL A 5 -2.91 9.84 -11.03
C VAL A 5 -3.04 9.94 -12.54
N VAL A 6 -4.18 9.52 -13.06
CA VAL A 6 -4.52 9.55 -14.49
C VAL A 6 -5.38 10.79 -14.73
N VAL A 7 -5.08 11.54 -15.78
CA VAL A 7 -5.92 12.66 -16.23
C VAL A 7 -6.96 12.11 -17.19
N GLU A 8 -8.24 12.24 -16.85
CA GLU A 8 -9.38 11.87 -17.68
C GLU A 8 -10.12 13.15 -18.07
N HIS A 9 -10.47 13.32 -19.34
CA HIS A 9 -11.25 14.50 -19.77
C HIS A 9 -12.73 14.13 -19.79
N ASP A 10 -13.57 14.97 -19.19
CA ASP A 10 -15.03 14.78 -19.27
C ASP A 10 -15.56 15.10 -20.68
N VAL A 11 -16.84 14.82 -20.91
CA VAL A 11 -17.54 15.14 -22.18
C VAL A 11 -17.52 16.62 -22.56
N ASN A 12 -17.21 17.50 -21.60
CA ASN A 12 -17.08 18.94 -21.81
C ASN A 12 -15.61 19.38 -21.99
N GLY A 13 -14.66 18.44 -22.01
CA GLY A 13 -13.23 18.70 -22.19
C GLY A 13 -12.48 19.13 -20.93
N ASN A 14 -13.09 19.07 -19.73
CA ASN A 14 -12.38 19.42 -18.50
C ASN A 14 -11.54 18.25 -18.01
N ALA A 15 -10.29 18.53 -17.65
CA ALA A 15 -9.37 17.56 -17.07
C ALA A 15 -9.72 17.25 -15.61
N HIS A 16 -9.97 15.98 -15.31
CA HIS A 16 -10.19 15.46 -13.97
C HIS A 16 -9.08 14.46 -13.60
N TYR A 17 -8.53 14.59 -12.40
CA TYR A 17 -7.51 13.68 -11.89
C TYR A 17 -8.18 12.49 -11.20
N LYS A 18 -8.08 11.31 -11.83
CA LYS A 18 -8.55 10.05 -11.27
C LYS A 18 -7.37 9.26 -10.72
N ARG A 19 -7.51 8.76 -9.48
CA ARG A 19 -6.52 7.83 -8.93
C ARG A 19 -6.81 6.43 -9.49
N ALA A 20 -5.92 5.91 -10.31
CA ALA A 20 -5.95 4.54 -10.77
C ALA A 20 -5.81 3.57 -9.60
N PHE A 21 -6.64 2.53 -9.60
CA PHE A 21 -6.56 1.46 -8.62
C PHE A 21 -5.32 0.61 -8.90
N ASN A 22 -4.47 0.40 -7.88
CA ASN A 22 -3.28 -0.42 -8.05
C ASN A 22 -3.59 -1.89 -7.79
N THR A 23 -4.10 -2.57 -8.83
CA THR A 23 -4.42 -4.00 -8.78
C THR A 23 -3.23 -4.84 -8.31
N GLN A 24 -2.02 -4.55 -8.78
CA GLN A 24 -0.82 -5.30 -8.43
C GLN A 24 -0.48 -5.19 -6.93
N THR A 25 -0.60 -3.99 -6.34
CA THR A 25 -0.39 -3.81 -4.90
C THR A 25 -1.46 -4.52 -4.08
N CYS A 26 -2.71 -4.54 -4.54
CA CYS A 26 -3.78 -5.28 -3.87
C CYS A 26 -3.54 -6.79 -3.91
N GLU A 27 -3.11 -7.34 -5.05
CA GLU A 27 -2.74 -8.76 -5.18
C GLU A 27 -1.57 -9.14 -4.28
N GLN A 28 -0.52 -8.31 -4.22
CA GLN A 28 0.62 -8.53 -3.31
C GLN A 28 0.21 -8.49 -1.84
N LEU A 29 -0.66 -7.55 -1.46
CA LEU A 29 -1.19 -7.48 -0.10
C LEU A 29 -2.03 -8.72 0.22
N ASN A 30 -2.89 -9.16 -0.69
CA ASN A 30 -3.70 -10.36 -0.52
C ASN A 30 -2.83 -11.62 -0.40
N ALA A 31 -1.77 -11.74 -1.21
CA ALA A 31 -0.81 -12.85 -1.11
C ALA A 31 -0.09 -12.85 0.25
N TRP A 32 0.29 -11.66 0.75
CA TRP A 32 0.90 -11.51 2.06
C TRP A 32 -0.04 -11.92 3.20
N LEU A 33 -1.31 -11.48 3.14
CA LEU A 33 -2.35 -11.87 4.10
C LEU A 33 -2.68 -13.36 4.02
N GLY A 34 -2.62 -13.96 2.82
CA GLY A 34 -2.86 -15.38 2.58
C GLY A 34 -1.98 -16.29 3.44
N ARG A 35 -0.77 -15.86 3.76
CA ARG A 35 0.15 -16.61 4.65
C ARG A 35 -0.36 -16.76 6.08
N SER A 36 -1.24 -15.87 6.53
CA SER A 36 -1.80 -15.87 7.90
C SER A 36 -3.32 -16.02 7.91
N GLU A 37 -3.88 -16.46 6.79
CA GLU A 37 -5.32 -16.47 6.52
C GLU A 37 -6.14 -17.17 7.61
N THR A 38 -5.65 -18.30 8.13
CA THR A 38 -6.34 -19.10 9.16
C THR A 38 -6.57 -18.32 10.46
N ILE A 39 -5.63 -17.48 10.86
CA ILE A 39 -5.73 -16.65 12.07
C ILE A 39 -6.58 -15.41 11.77
N LEU A 40 -6.36 -14.79 10.61
CA LEU A 40 -7.09 -13.59 10.19
C LEU A 40 -8.59 -13.85 10.06
N LYS A 41 -8.98 -15.02 9.53
CA LYS A 41 -10.39 -15.44 9.41
C LYS A 41 -11.12 -15.59 10.75
N ARG A 42 -10.39 -15.76 11.86
CA ARG A 42 -10.96 -15.89 13.21
C ARG A 42 -11.12 -14.53 13.91
N MET A 43 -10.64 -13.44 13.33
CA MET A 43 -10.72 -12.12 13.93
C MET A 43 -12.10 -11.48 13.71
N THR A 44 -12.52 -10.65 14.65
CA THR A 44 -13.62 -9.70 14.39
C THR A 44 -13.18 -8.66 13.36
N VAL A 45 -14.15 -8.03 12.69
CA VAL A 45 -13.88 -6.96 11.71
C VAL A 45 -13.05 -5.83 12.34
N TYR A 46 -13.32 -5.49 13.60
CA TYR A 46 -12.57 -4.46 14.33
C TYR A 46 -11.11 -4.87 14.54
N ASN A 47 -10.86 -6.10 15.02
CA ASN A 47 -9.52 -6.61 15.26
C ASN A 47 -8.73 -6.74 13.96
N PHE A 48 -9.37 -7.17 12.88
CA PHE A 48 -8.74 -7.27 11.57
C PHE A 48 -8.33 -5.89 11.04
N LYS A 49 -9.18 -4.86 11.18
CA LYS A 49 -8.84 -3.48 10.80
C LYS A 49 -7.64 -2.96 11.58
N TRP A 50 -7.62 -3.16 12.89
CA TRP A 50 -6.50 -2.74 13.73
C TRP A 50 -5.21 -3.48 13.37
N PHE A 51 -5.28 -4.80 13.17
CA PHE A 51 -4.16 -5.62 12.71
C PHE A 51 -3.58 -5.09 11.40
N LEU A 52 -4.44 -4.85 10.39
CA LEU A 52 -4.00 -4.37 9.09
C LEU A 52 -3.30 -3.01 9.21
N HIS A 53 -3.86 -2.11 10.02
CA HIS A 53 -3.26 -0.80 10.27
C HIS A 53 -1.88 -0.91 10.93
N ALA A 54 -1.77 -1.68 12.02
CA ALA A 54 -0.52 -1.85 12.76
C ALA A 54 0.57 -2.48 11.89
N MET A 55 0.22 -3.51 11.12
CA MET A 55 1.18 -4.21 10.25
C MET A 55 1.69 -3.31 9.11
N LEU A 56 0.81 -2.58 8.44
CA LEU A 56 1.20 -1.64 7.39
C LEU A 56 2.05 -0.50 7.96
N TYR A 57 1.72 0.00 9.15
CA TYR A 57 2.51 1.03 9.83
C TYR A 57 3.94 0.54 10.13
N ILE A 58 4.08 -0.62 10.78
CA ILE A 58 5.39 -1.21 11.11
C ILE A 58 6.20 -1.46 9.83
N HIS A 59 5.57 -2.03 8.80
CA HIS A 59 6.24 -2.28 7.53
C HIS A 59 6.75 -0.98 6.88
N THR A 60 5.95 0.07 6.90
CA THR A 60 6.34 1.39 6.38
C THR A 60 7.55 1.96 7.12
N GLN A 61 7.54 1.90 8.46
CA GLN A 61 8.68 2.34 9.27
C GLN A 61 9.97 1.56 8.93
N GLN A 62 9.88 0.25 8.75
CA GLN A 62 11.03 -0.58 8.35
C GLN A 62 11.55 -0.21 6.97
N VAL A 63 10.67 0.02 5.99
CA VAL A 63 11.06 0.41 4.63
C VAL A 63 11.72 1.78 4.64
N MET A 64 11.13 2.75 5.34
CA MET A 64 11.69 4.11 5.49
C MET A 64 13.09 4.07 6.13
N ASN A 65 13.25 3.30 7.20
CA ASN A 65 14.55 3.13 7.85
C ASN A 65 15.59 2.51 6.92
N LYS A 66 15.21 1.46 6.17
CA LYS A 66 16.10 0.84 5.17
C LYS A 66 16.46 1.80 4.05
N GLN A 67 15.53 2.64 3.59
CA GLN A 67 15.81 3.66 2.58
C GLN A 67 16.81 4.68 3.12
N ARG A 68 16.58 5.20 4.34
CA ARG A 68 17.50 6.14 4.99
C ARG A 68 18.91 5.58 5.14
N LEU A 69 19.04 4.29 5.47
CA LEU A 69 20.34 3.62 5.57
C LEU A 69 21.03 3.49 4.21
N ARG A 70 20.30 3.20 3.13
CA ARG A 70 20.85 3.17 1.76
C ARG A 70 21.32 4.55 1.32
N ASP A 71 20.49 5.57 1.48
CA ASP A 71 20.81 6.95 1.09
C ASP A 71 22.06 7.45 1.86
N ASN A 72 22.18 7.11 3.15
CA ASN A 72 23.35 7.46 3.95
C ASN A 72 24.62 6.69 3.55
N LYS A 73 24.50 5.50 2.94
CA LYS A 73 25.64 4.72 2.43
C LYS A 73 26.10 5.26 1.08
N GLU A 74 25.18 5.72 0.23
CA GLU A 74 25.50 6.31 -1.08
C GLU A 74 26.07 7.74 -0.97
N ARG A 75 25.79 8.44 0.12
CA ARG A 75 26.34 9.78 0.42
C ARG A 75 27.72 9.76 1.12
N LYS A 76 28.22 8.59 1.50
CA LYS A 76 29.55 8.41 2.11
C LYS A 76 30.53 7.85 1.09
#